data_AF-A0A1Y4HIY7-F1
#
_entry.id   AF-A0A1Y4HIY7-F1
#
_cell.length_a   1.000
_cell.length_b   1.000
_cell.length_c   1.000
_cell.angle_alpha   90.00
_cell.angle_beta   90.00
_cell.angle_gamma   90.00
#
_symmetry.space_group_name_H-M   'P 1'
#
loop_
_entity.id
_entity.type
_entity.pdbx_description
1 polymer ?
#
loop_
_entity_poly.entity_id
_entity_poly.type
_entity_poly.pdbx_seq_one_letter_code
_entity_poly.pdbx_strand_id
1 'polypeptide(L)'
;MEERLVIRIYRWGEEEPVFAFFPEENGDDDGGRDYVLPVGYTMDSEDGSPFIRGEKPCALQNHNGLPVLVDEAKKRAFLLERDRKIERMRERAGISRAELAEALGASQMEVYRWERYEVEPGTALLGRIAHALGCDTEDLI
;
A
#
# COMPACT_ATOMS: atom_id res chain seq x y z
N MET A 1 10.69 9.46 -11.47
CA MET A 1 10.34 8.42 -10.49
C MET A 1 10.38 7.10 -11.21
N GLU A 2 11.14 6.13 -10.71
CA GLU A 2 10.95 4.74 -11.15
C GLU A 2 9.53 4.32 -10.79
N GLU A 3 8.82 3.79 -11.77
CA GLU A 3 7.47 3.28 -11.57
C GLU A 3 7.56 2.03 -10.69
N ARG A 4 7.19 2.18 -9.42
CA ARG A 4 7.16 1.06 -8.48
C ARG A 4 5.92 0.24 -8.78
N LEU A 5 6.09 -1.05 -8.97
CA LEU A 5 4.94 -1.94 -9.16
C LEU A 5 4.17 -2.06 -7.84
N VAL A 6 2.88 -1.73 -7.92
CA VAL A 6 1.94 -1.79 -6.80
C VAL A 6 0.98 -2.93 -7.05
N ILE A 7 0.70 -3.72 -6.02
CA ILE A 7 -0.26 -4.83 -6.04
C ILE A 7 -1.29 -4.65 -4.94
N ARG A 8 -2.53 -5.06 -5.23
CA ARG A 8 -3.60 -5.09 -4.22
C ARG A 8 -3.62 -6.44 -3.52
N ILE A 9 -3.56 -6.41 -2.19
CA ILE A 9 -3.62 -7.58 -1.32
C ILE A 9 -4.77 -7.39 -0.34
N TYR A 10 -5.65 -8.38 -0.27
CA TYR A 10 -6.78 -8.47 0.65
C TYR A 10 -6.36 -9.21 1.90
N ARG A 11 -6.86 -8.77 3.05
CA ARG A 11 -6.63 -9.42 4.34
C ARG A 11 -7.95 -9.72 5.04
N TRP A 12 -8.14 -10.95 5.48
CA TRP A 12 -9.24 -11.36 6.35
C TRP A 12 -8.73 -12.21 7.52
N GLY A 13 -9.53 -12.29 8.60
CA GLY A 13 -9.15 -12.89 9.88
C GLY A 13 -8.30 -11.96 10.78
N GLU A 14 -8.65 -11.85 12.06
CA GLU A 14 -7.98 -10.92 12.99
C GLU A 14 -6.75 -11.54 13.68
N GLU A 15 -6.85 -12.76 14.23
CA GLU A 15 -5.77 -13.40 15.00
C GLU A 15 -4.71 -14.05 14.10
N GLU A 16 -5.14 -14.82 13.09
CA GLU A 16 -4.27 -15.44 12.07
C GLU A 16 -4.70 -14.96 10.67
N PRO A 17 -4.29 -13.75 10.26
CA PRO A 17 -4.77 -13.20 9.00
C PRO A 17 -4.27 -14.01 7.80
N VAL A 18 -5.16 -14.13 6.81
CA VAL A 18 -4.88 -14.68 5.50
C VAL A 18 -4.77 -13.53 4.52
N PHE A 19 -3.75 -13.58 3.67
CA PHE A 19 -3.53 -12.61 2.61
C PHE A 19 -3.75 -13.24 1.24
N ALA A 20 -4.48 -12.56 0.36
CA ALA A 20 -4.65 -13.00 -1.03
C ALA A 20 -4.79 -11.84 -2.01
N PHE A 21 -4.81 -12.18 -3.29
CA PHE A 21 -4.97 -11.23 -4.40
C PHE A 21 -6.44 -11.02 -4.82
N PHE A 22 -7.37 -11.76 -4.21
CA PHE A 22 -8.79 -11.66 -4.48
C PHE A 22 -9.54 -11.30 -3.20
N PRO A 23 -10.64 -10.53 -3.31
CA PRO A 23 -11.52 -10.28 -2.20
C PRO A 23 -12.18 -11.56 -1.73
N GLU A 24 -12.61 -11.57 -0.47
CA GLU A 24 -13.42 -12.63 0.10
C GLU A 24 -14.88 -12.50 -0.41
N GLU A 25 -15.53 -13.62 -0.72
CA GLU A 25 -16.86 -13.61 -1.37
C GLU A 25 -17.98 -12.97 -0.52
N ASN A 26 -17.89 -13.07 0.80
CA ASN A 26 -18.81 -12.48 1.78
C ASN A 26 -18.47 -11.01 2.11
N GLY A 27 -17.30 -10.52 1.72
CA GLY A 27 -16.80 -9.19 2.04
C GLY A 27 -16.31 -8.98 3.48
N ASP A 28 -15.91 -10.04 4.20
CA ASP A 28 -15.34 -9.92 5.55
C ASP A 28 -13.83 -9.56 5.54
N ASP A 29 -13.28 -9.26 4.35
CA ASP A 29 -11.93 -8.73 4.18
C ASP A 29 -11.79 -7.21 4.44
N ASP A 30 -10.56 -6.72 4.44
CA ASP A 30 -10.25 -5.32 4.74
C ASP A 30 -10.46 -4.33 3.58
N GLY A 31 -11.14 -4.74 2.51
CA GLY A 31 -11.36 -3.99 1.27
C GLY A 31 -10.16 -4.00 0.32
N GLY A 32 -9.08 -4.67 0.71
CA GLY A 32 -7.81 -4.69 -0.02
C GLY A 32 -6.97 -3.44 0.23
N ARG A 33 -5.65 -3.63 0.28
CA ARG A 33 -4.67 -2.55 0.38
C ARG A 33 -3.60 -2.70 -0.68
N ASP A 34 -3.06 -1.56 -1.08
CA ASP A 34 -2.01 -1.51 -2.09
C ASP A 34 -0.64 -1.60 -1.43
N TYR A 35 0.20 -2.50 -1.95
CA TYR A 35 1.55 -2.78 -1.45
C TYR A 35 2.57 -2.65 -2.58
N VAL A 36 3.76 -2.18 -2.23
CA VAL A 36 4.88 -2.01 -3.17
C VAL A 36 5.66 -3.32 -3.29
N LEU A 37 5.82 -3.82 -4.51
CA LEU A 37 6.69 -4.96 -4.78
C LEU A 37 8.17 -4.55 -4.78
N PRO A 38 9.07 -5.40 -4.23
CA PRO A 38 10.51 -5.16 -4.34
C PRO A 38 10.98 -5.16 -5.79
N VAL A 39 12.06 -4.42 -6.07
CA VAL A 39 12.68 -4.40 -7.41
C VAL A 39 13.07 -5.81 -7.86
N GLY A 40 12.74 -6.15 -9.11
CA GLY A 40 13.01 -7.46 -9.70
C GLY A 40 11.92 -8.51 -9.48
N TYR A 41 10.76 -8.10 -8.96
CA TYR A 41 9.55 -8.93 -8.88
C TYR A 41 8.43 -8.30 -9.72
N THR A 42 7.63 -9.14 -10.37
CA THR A 42 6.49 -8.71 -11.19
C THR A 42 5.22 -9.47 -10.83
N MET A 43 4.09 -8.99 -11.34
CA MET A 43 2.80 -9.66 -11.26
C MET A 43 2.57 -10.45 -12.55
N ASP A 44 2.17 -11.71 -12.45
CA ASP A 44 1.77 -12.53 -13.58
C ASP A 44 0.48 -13.30 -13.25
N SER A 45 -0.13 -13.98 -14.21
CA SER A 45 -1.34 -14.77 -14.02
C SER A 45 -1.31 -16.10 -14.77
N GLU A 46 -1.85 -17.14 -14.13
CA GLU A 46 -2.04 -18.47 -14.71
C GLU A 46 -3.48 -18.91 -14.43
N ASP A 47 -4.23 -19.26 -15.48
CA ASP A 47 -5.66 -19.61 -15.41
C ASP A 47 -6.52 -18.57 -14.65
N GLY A 48 -6.17 -17.29 -14.77
CA GLY A 48 -6.83 -16.19 -14.07
C GLY A 48 -6.39 -15.99 -12.61
N SER A 49 -5.53 -16.87 -12.09
CA SER A 49 -4.95 -16.76 -10.75
C SER A 49 -3.66 -15.92 -10.78
N PRO A 50 -3.63 -14.74 -10.14
CA PRO A 50 -2.45 -13.91 -10.02
C PRO A 50 -1.41 -14.56 -9.10
N PHE A 51 -0.15 -14.52 -9.49
CA PHE A 51 0.99 -14.89 -8.64
C PHE A 51 2.20 -13.99 -8.87
N ILE A 52 2.97 -13.73 -7.81
CA ILE A 52 4.19 -12.92 -7.92
C ILE A 52 5.27 -13.75 -8.61
N ARG A 53 5.85 -13.21 -9.69
CA ARG A 53 6.96 -13.81 -10.43
C ARG A 53 8.27 -13.15 -10.00
N GLY A 54 9.19 -13.98 -9.49
CA GLY A 54 10.61 -13.66 -9.36
C GLY A 54 11.46 -14.45 -10.36
N GLU A 55 12.78 -14.49 -10.15
CA GLU A 55 13.68 -15.37 -10.90
C GLU A 55 13.36 -16.86 -10.66
N LYS A 56 12.90 -17.17 -9.45
CA LYS A 56 12.40 -18.48 -9.03
C LYS A 56 11.06 -18.28 -8.30
N PRO A 57 10.30 -19.36 -7.98
CA PRO A 57 9.04 -19.23 -7.27
C PRO A 57 9.19 -18.46 -5.95
N CYS A 58 8.25 -17.57 -5.70
CA CYS A 58 8.11 -16.82 -4.46
C CYS A 58 6.64 -16.85 -4.03
N ALA A 59 6.39 -16.72 -2.73
CA ALA A 59 5.05 -16.85 -2.16
C ALA A 59 4.77 -15.72 -1.16
N LEU A 60 3.50 -15.31 -1.12
CA LEU A 60 3.00 -14.43 -0.09
C LEU A 60 2.72 -15.25 1.18
N GLN A 61 3.20 -14.77 2.32
CA GLN A 61 3.01 -15.39 3.63
C GLN A 61 2.67 -14.34 4.68
N ASN A 62 2.04 -14.78 5.78
CA ASN A 62 1.78 -13.95 6.95
C ASN A 62 2.97 -14.01 7.92
N HIS A 63 3.40 -12.84 8.41
CA HIS A 63 4.27 -12.73 9.56
C HIS A 63 3.72 -11.68 10.55
N ASN A 64 3.16 -12.15 11.68
CA ASN A 64 2.60 -11.29 12.73
C ASN A 64 1.57 -10.26 12.22
N GLY A 65 0.71 -10.68 11.30
CA GLY A 65 -0.32 -9.81 10.73
C GLY A 65 0.16 -8.94 9.59
N LEU A 66 1.35 -9.20 9.05
CA LEU A 66 1.94 -8.45 7.95
C LEU A 66 2.23 -9.34 6.74
N PRO A 67 1.97 -8.85 5.51
CA PRO A 67 2.28 -9.59 4.30
C PRO A 67 3.78 -9.59 4.02
N VAL A 68 4.33 -10.78 3.83
CA VAL A 68 5.74 -11.01 3.52
C VAL A 68 5.86 -11.79 2.22
N LEU A 69 6.68 -11.27 1.30
CA LEU A 69 7.09 -12.02 0.11
C LEU A 69 8.32 -12.87 0.46
N VAL A 70 8.15 -14.18 0.45
CA VAL A 70 9.24 -15.13 0.71
C VAL A 70 9.78 -15.65 -0.63
N ASP A 71 11.08 -15.47 -0.82
CA ASP A 71 11.85 -16.01 -1.93
C ASP A 71 12.87 -17.02 -1.38
N GLU A 72 12.52 -18.29 -1.46
CA GLU A 72 13.34 -19.38 -0.91
C GLU A 72 14.69 -19.50 -1.63
N ALA A 73 14.70 -19.24 -2.94
CA ALA A 73 15.90 -19.35 -3.75
C ALA A 73 16.95 -18.31 -3.34
N LYS A 74 16.51 -17.08 -3.06
CA LYS A 74 17.37 -16.00 -2.58
C LYS A 74 17.58 -16.05 -1.06
N LYS A 75 16.88 -16.94 -0.34
CA LYS A 75 16.82 -17.00 1.13
C LYS A 75 16.47 -15.65 1.74
N ARG A 76 15.43 -15.01 1.20
CA ARG A 76 14.97 -13.68 1.62
C ARG A 76 13.48 -13.68 1.92
N ALA A 77 13.11 -12.84 2.87
CA ALA A 77 11.74 -12.51 3.22
C ALA A 77 11.62 -10.99 3.20
N PHE A 78 10.77 -10.46 2.33
CA PHE A 78 10.53 -9.03 2.19
C PHE A 78 9.21 -8.68 2.85
N LEU A 79 9.26 -7.88 3.92
CA LEU A 79 8.06 -7.22 4.42
C LEU A 79 7.55 -6.26 3.34
N LEU A 80 6.32 -6.46 2.89
CA LEU A 80 5.72 -5.60 1.88
C LEU A 80 5.23 -4.31 2.53
N GLU A 81 5.72 -3.17 2.03
CA GLU A 81 5.28 -1.86 2.51
C GLU A 81 4.00 -1.43 1.79
N ARG A 82 3.05 -0.84 2.54
CA ARG A 82 1.89 -0.17 1.93
C ARG A 82 2.37 0.94 1.00
N ASP A 83 1.72 1.05 -0.14
CA ASP A 83 1.94 2.14 -1.08
C ASP A 83 1.57 3.47 -0.44
N ARG A 84 2.53 4.38 -0.28
CA ARG A 84 2.33 5.66 0.42
C ARG A 84 1.71 6.68 -0.51
N LYS A 85 0.42 6.52 -0.76
CA LYS A 85 -0.34 7.31 -1.75
C LYS A 85 -0.26 8.80 -1.50
N ILE A 86 -0.44 9.23 -0.25
CA ILE A 86 -0.34 10.65 0.13
C ILE A 86 1.05 11.22 -0.15
N GLU A 87 2.12 10.48 0.21
CA GLU A 87 3.50 10.92 -0.04
C GLU A 87 3.76 11.06 -1.54
N ARG A 88 3.35 10.06 -2.33
CA ARG A 88 3.51 10.07 -3.79
C ARG A 88 2.74 11.22 -4.44
N MET A 89 1.48 11.43 -4.06
CA MET A 89 0.66 12.51 -4.63
C MET A 89 1.19 13.88 -4.23
N ARG A 90 1.70 14.03 -3.00
CA ARG A 90 2.40 15.25 -2.56
C ARG A 90 3.65 15.52 -3.38
N GLU A 91 4.47 14.50 -3.64
CA GLU A 91 5.66 14.63 -4.47
C GLU A 91 5.33 14.98 -5.94
N ARG A 92 4.24 14.43 -6.48
CA ARG A 92 3.72 14.78 -7.81
C ARG A 92 3.23 16.23 -7.89
N ALA A 93 2.58 16.71 -6.83
CA ALA A 93 2.18 18.11 -6.70
C ALA A 93 3.37 19.06 -6.51
N GLY A 94 4.57 18.52 -6.23
CA GLY A 94 5.80 19.30 -6.10
C GLY A 94 5.91 20.10 -4.80
N ILE A 95 5.10 19.79 -3.79
CA ILE A 95 5.11 20.50 -2.50
C ILE A 95 5.78 19.67 -1.41
N SER A 96 6.34 20.33 -0.41
CA SER A 96 6.91 19.73 0.80
C SER A 96 5.83 19.33 1.80
N ARG A 97 6.19 18.50 2.78
CA ARG A 97 5.29 18.17 3.90
C ARG A 97 4.89 19.42 4.71
N ALA A 98 5.76 20.42 4.80
CA ALA A 98 5.48 21.65 5.54
C ALA A 98 4.41 22.49 4.83
N GLU A 99 4.49 22.60 3.50
CA GLU A 99 3.48 23.30 2.70
C GLU A 99 2.12 22.59 2.74
N LEU A 100 2.11 21.25 2.66
CA LEU A 100 0.87 20.48 2.82
C LEU A 100 0.27 20.66 4.23
N ALA A 101 1.11 20.66 5.26
CA ALA A 101 0.68 20.87 6.64
C ALA A 101 0.06 22.27 6.83
N GLU A 102 0.70 23.31 6.29
CA GLU A 102 0.20 24.69 6.30
C GLU A 102 -1.17 24.79 5.61
N ALA A 103 -1.32 24.19 4.42
CA ALA A 103 -2.59 24.18 3.69
C ALA A 103 -3.73 23.48 4.45
N LEU A 104 -3.41 22.50 5.29
CA LEU A 104 -4.39 21.71 6.05
C LEU A 104 -4.62 22.21 7.49
N GLY A 105 -3.88 23.25 7.92
CA GLY A 105 -3.88 23.72 9.30
C GLY A 105 -3.39 22.65 10.29
N ALA A 106 -2.42 21.83 9.89
CA ALA A 106 -1.87 20.72 10.66
C ALA A 106 -0.37 20.92 10.92
N SER A 107 0.22 20.05 11.73
CA SER A 107 1.68 19.97 11.90
C SER A 107 2.32 19.11 10.82
N GLN A 108 3.59 19.39 10.52
CA GLN A 108 4.39 18.54 9.61
C GLN A 108 4.49 17.09 10.11
N MET A 109 4.46 16.88 11.43
CA MET A 109 4.46 15.55 12.06
C MET A 109 3.17 14.78 11.79
N GLU A 110 2.01 15.43 11.81
CA GLU A 110 0.74 14.78 11.46
C GLU A 110 0.75 14.32 10.00
N VAL A 111 1.21 15.17 9.08
CA VAL A 111 1.37 14.79 7.67
C VAL A 111 2.29 13.58 7.53
N TYR A 112 3.43 13.57 8.23
CA TYR A 112 4.33 12.43 8.24
C TYR A 112 3.64 11.13 8.70
N ARG A 113 2.84 11.20 9.78
CA ARG A 113 2.10 10.03 10.29
C ARG A 113 1.07 9.49 9.30
N TRP A 114 0.37 10.39 8.62
CA TRP A 114 -0.60 10.01 7.57
C TRP A 114 0.10 9.33 6.39
N GLU A 115 1.21 9.90 5.92
CA GLU A 115 2.01 9.34 4.82
C GLU A 115 2.60 7.96 5.15
N ARG A 116 2.84 7.68 6.43
CA ARG A 116 3.42 6.42 6.91
C ARG A 116 2.40 5.41 7.40
N TYR A 117 1.11 5.72 7.32
CA TYR A 117 0.04 4.89 7.88
C TYR A 117 0.18 4.62 9.38
N GLU A 118 0.87 5.49 10.11
CA GLU A 118 0.87 5.46 11.58
C GLU A 118 -0.48 5.91 12.15
N VAL A 119 -1.16 6.79 11.42
CA VAL A 119 -2.53 7.23 11.69
C VAL A 119 -3.27 7.24 10.37
N GLU A 120 -4.33 6.43 10.26
CA GLU A 120 -5.17 6.41 9.06
C GLU A 120 -6.06 7.67 9.02
N PRO A 121 -5.98 8.50 7.97
CA PRO A 121 -6.84 9.67 7.83
C PRO A 121 -8.29 9.26 7.61
N GLY A 122 -9.23 9.90 8.32
CA GLY A 122 -10.66 9.73 8.04
C GLY A 122 -11.06 10.32 6.67
N THR A 123 -12.20 9.89 6.13
CA THR A 123 -12.69 10.29 4.80
C THR A 123 -12.77 11.80 4.59
N ALA A 124 -13.23 12.55 5.59
CA ALA A 124 -13.27 14.01 5.52
C ALA A 124 -11.87 14.64 5.39
N LEU A 125 -10.88 14.09 6.10
CA LEU A 125 -9.50 14.56 6.01
C LEU A 125 -8.87 14.18 4.67
N LEU A 126 -9.11 12.96 4.18
CA LEU A 126 -8.67 12.52 2.85
C LEU A 126 -9.17 13.46 1.75
N GLY A 127 -10.44 13.88 1.80
CA GLY A 127 -10.98 14.84 0.82
C GLY A 127 -10.27 16.20 0.86
N ARG A 128 -9.87 16.69 2.05
CA ARG A 128 -9.08 17.93 2.16
C ARG A 128 -7.65 17.74 1.63
N ILE A 129 -7.03 16.60 1.91
CA ILE A 129 -5.69 16.27 1.40
C ILE A 129 -5.74 16.22 -0.12
N ALA A 130 -6.70 15.50 -0.70
CA ALA A 130 -6.87 15.39 -2.15
C ALA A 130 -7.05 16.77 -2.80
N HIS A 131 -7.91 17.61 -2.22
CA HIS A 131 -8.10 18.98 -2.68
C HIS A 131 -6.81 19.81 -2.65
N ALA A 132 -6.05 19.75 -1.54
CA ALA A 132 -4.78 20.47 -1.40
C ALA A 132 -3.70 19.97 -2.39
N LEU A 133 -3.76 18.69 -2.77
CA LEU A 133 -2.85 18.06 -3.71
C LEU A 133 -3.31 18.15 -5.17
N GLY A 134 -4.52 18.63 -5.44
CA GLY A 134 -5.09 18.71 -6.78
C GLY A 134 -5.36 17.34 -7.41
N CYS A 135 -5.76 16.35 -6.61
CA CYS A 135 -6.10 15.00 -7.06
C CYS A 135 -7.46 14.55 -6.53
N ASP A 136 -7.89 13.35 -6.93
CA ASP A 136 -9.13 12.76 -6.43
C ASP A 136 -8.90 12.01 -5.11
N THR A 137 -9.93 11.89 -4.27
CA THR A 137 -9.84 11.11 -3.02
C THR A 137 -9.48 9.65 -3.31
N GLU A 138 -9.92 9.12 -4.47
CA GLU A 138 -9.61 7.76 -4.93
C GLU A 138 -8.11 7.52 -5.15
N ASP A 139 -7.33 8.57 -5.44
CA ASP A 139 -5.87 8.46 -5.57
C ASP A 139 -5.17 8.21 -4.22
N LEU A 140 -5.88 8.38 -3.11
CA LEU A 140 -5.36 8.32 -1.73
C LEU A 140 -5.82 7.08 -0.94
N ILE A 141 -6.80 6.33 -1.43
CA ILE A 141 -7.36 5.11 -0.80
C ILE A 141 -6.86 3.86 -1.49
#